data_AF-A0A923AWJ2-F1
#
_entry.id   AF-A0A923AWJ2-F1
#
_cell.length_a   1.000
_cell.length_b   1.000
_cell.length_c   1.000
_cell.angle_alpha   90.00
_cell.angle_beta   90.00
_cell.angle_gamma   90.00
#
_symmetry.space_group_name_H-M   'P 1'
#
loop_
_entity.id
_entity.type
_entity.pdbx_description
1 polymer ?
#
loop_
_entity_poly.entity_id
_entity_poly.type
_entity_poly.pdbx_seq_one_letter_code
_entity_poly.pdbx_strand_id
1 'polypeptide(L)'
;MPEARSYHVSDNASADVDAALARARQSGNRVLLVMGANWCSDSRAIAGWLATDRFAELIERKYELVFVNIGMPGSGDGHNLGIARRFGVQELPGLPNVLVLTSDGVLVNPTTATSWRNAESRTGDAIYDELAALADLPV
;
A
#
# COMPACT_ATOMS: atom_id res chain seq x y z
N MET A 1 -1.12 6.20 -18.28
CA MET A 1 -0.88 5.43 -17.04
C MET A 1 -2.03 4.46 -16.86
N PRO A 2 -1.80 3.20 -16.48
CA PRO A 2 -2.89 2.30 -16.12
C PRO A 2 -3.61 2.81 -14.87
N GLU A 3 -4.93 2.64 -14.78
CA GLU A 3 -5.73 3.04 -13.62
C GLU A 3 -6.67 1.91 -13.21
N ALA A 4 -6.80 1.65 -11.91
CA ALA A 4 -7.75 0.67 -11.37
C ALA A 4 -8.48 1.21 -10.14
N ARG A 5 -9.71 0.71 -9.89
CA ARG A 5 -10.54 1.10 -8.74
C ARG A 5 -10.54 0.04 -7.64
N SER A 6 -9.35 -0.30 -7.14
CA SER A 6 -9.14 -1.43 -6.21
C SER A 6 -9.39 -1.09 -4.73
N TYR A 7 -9.66 0.17 -4.38
CA TYR A 7 -9.90 0.60 -2.99
C TYR A 7 -11.37 0.39 -2.62
N HIS A 8 -11.75 -0.86 -2.39
CA HIS A 8 -13.07 -1.19 -1.87
C HIS A 8 -13.17 -0.77 -0.40
N VAL A 9 -14.34 -0.27 -0.01
CA VAL A 9 -14.64 -0.07 1.42
C VAL A 9 -14.78 -1.45 2.03
N SER A 10 -13.88 -1.79 2.95
CA SER A 10 -13.96 -3.00 3.75
C SER A 10 -14.67 -2.71 5.06
N ASP A 11 -15.59 -3.60 5.46
CA ASP A 11 -16.28 -3.53 6.75
C ASP A 11 -15.28 -3.63 7.92
N ASN A 12 -14.12 -4.27 7.71
CA ASN A 12 -13.06 -4.35 8.70
C ASN A 12 -11.66 -4.42 8.05
N ALA A 13 -11.18 -3.28 7.55
CA ALA A 13 -9.86 -3.19 6.95
C ALA A 13 -8.71 -3.59 7.90
N SER A 14 -8.88 -3.48 9.22
CA SER A 14 -7.86 -3.94 10.16
C SER A 14 -7.73 -5.47 10.11
N ALA A 15 -8.84 -6.19 10.05
CA ALA A 15 -8.84 -7.64 9.93
C ALA A 15 -8.22 -8.11 8.60
N ASP A 16 -8.42 -7.38 7.51
CA ASP A 16 -7.80 -7.68 6.22
C ASP A 16 -6.27 -7.55 6.30
N VAL A 17 -5.77 -6.52 6.97
CA VAL A 17 -4.34 -6.33 7.22
C VAL A 17 -3.78 -7.42 8.12
N ASP A 18 -4.48 -7.79 9.19
CA ASP A 18 -4.05 -8.88 10.08
C ASP A 18 -4.02 -10.23 9.34
N ALA A 19 -4.99 -10.49 8.46
CA ALA A 19 -5.01 -11.68 7.61
C ALA A 19 -3.83 -11.71 6.62
N ALA A 20 -3.49 -10.57 6.02
CA ALA A 20 -2.33 -10.46 5.15
C ALA A 20 -1.01 -10.65 5.90
N LEU A 21 -0.87 -10.08 7.10
CA LEU A 21 0.28 -10.33 7.97
C LEU A 21 0.40 -11.81 8.35
N ALA A 22 -0.72 -12.50 8.60
CA ALA A 22 -0.71 -13.94 8.86
C ALA A 22 -0.24 -14.75 7.64
N ARG A 23 -0.68 -14.39 6.42
CA ARG A 23 -0.19 -15.00 5.18
C ARG A 23 1.30 -14.73 4.94
N ALA A 24 1.72 -13.48 5.12
CA ALA A 24 3.11 -13.05 5.01
C ALA A 24 4.04 -13.82 5.95
N ARG A 25 3.60 -14.13 7.19
CA ARG A 25 4.34 -14.99 8.12
C ARG A 25 4.49 -16.43 7.63
N GLN A 26 3.52 -16.95 6.89
CA GLN A 26 3.57 -18.32 6.34
C GLN A 26 4.43 -18.41 5.09
N SER A 27 4.32 -17.41 4.19
CA SER A 27 5.07 -17.37 2.93
C SER A 27 6.49 -16.80 3.09
N GLY A 28 6.78 -16.08 4.17
CA GLY A 28 8.00 -15.30 4.32
C GLY A 28 8.00 -14.01 3.48
N ASN A 29 6.87 -13.67 2.87
CA ASN A 29 6.70 -12.46 2.07
C ASN A 29 6.50 -11.23 2.97
N ARG A 30 6.59 -10.04 2.36
CA ARG A 30 6.26 -8.77 3.01
C ARG A 30 4.80 -8.43 2.80
N VAL A 31 4.23 -7.53 3.59
CA VAL A 31 2.89 -6.99 3.32
C VAL A 31 3.04 -5.67 2.60
N LEU A 32 2.40 -5.54 1.44
CA LEU A 32 2.28 -4.30 0.70
C LEU A 32 0.90 -3.69 1.01
N LEU A 33 0.87 -2.77 1.96
CA LEU A 33 -0.34 -2.07 2.38
C LEU A 33 -0.47 -0.74 1.64
N VAL A 34 -1.44 -0.65 0.74
CA VAL A 34 -1.71 0.56 -0.05
C VAL A 34 -2.96 1.23 0.48
N MET A 35 -2.77 2.38 1.13
CA MET A 35 -3.85 3.18 1.70
C MET A 35 -4.19 4.33 0.75
N GLY A 36 -5.42 4.32 0.24
CA GLY A 36 -5.84 5.25 -0.81
C GLY A 36 -7.36 5.35 -0.91
N ALA A 37 -7.84 5.93 -2.00
CA ALA A 37 -9.26 6.02 -2.28
C ALA A 37 -9.55 6.09 -3.78
N ASN A 38 -10.67 5.53 -4.21
CA ASN A 38 -11.05 5.47 -5.63
C ASN A 38 -11.33 6.84 -6.28
N TRP A 39 -11.60 7.89 -5.49
CA TRP A 39 -11.79 9.25 -6.00
C TRP A 39 -10.47 9.97 -6.30
N CYS A 40 -9.33 9.44 -5.82
CA CYS A 40 -8.00 10.03 -6.00
C CYS A 40 -7.31 9.46 -7.25
N SER A 41 -6.85 10.33 -8.16
CA SER A 41 -6.16 9.95 -9.41
C SER A 41 -4.89 9.14 -9.15
N ASP A 42 -3.98 9.66 -8.31
CA ASP A 42 -2.73 8.96 -7.94
C ASP A 42 -2.98 7.58 -7.31
N SER A 43 -4.03 7.46 -6.49
CA SER A 43 -4.42 6.17 -5.89
C SER A 43 -4.80 5.16 -6.96
N ARG A 44 -5.64 5.58 -7.93
CA ARG A 44 -6.05 4.73 -9.05
C ARG A 44 -4.88 4.37 -9.96
N ALA A 45 -3.93 5.29 -10.16
CA ALA A 45 -2.73 5.06 -10.96
C ALA A 45 -1.84 3.96 -10.33
N ILE A 46 -1.55 4.02 -9.02
CA ILE A 46 -0.84 2.94 -8.33
C ILE A 46 -1.59 1.62 -8.46
N ALA A 47 -2.89 1.61 -8.19
CA ALA A 47 -3.68 0.38 -8.29
C ALA A 47 -3.65 -0.20 -9.72
N GLY A 48 -3.63 0.65 -10.75
CA GLY A 48 -3.47 0.24 -12.14
C GLY A 48 -2.10 -0.36 -12.42
N TRP A 49 -1.02 0.24 -11.92
CA TRP A 49 0.33 -0.32 -12.07
C TRP A 49 0.47 -1.68 -11.40
N LEU A 50 -0.02 -1.82 -10.15
CA LEU A 50 0.04 -3.07 -9.40
C LEU A 50 -0.75 -4.21 -10.07
N ALA A 51 -1.72 -3.89 -10.93
CA ALA A 51 -2.50 -4.86 -11.70
C ALA A 51 -1.85 -5.28 -13.03
N THR A 52 -0.73 -4.66 -13.44
CA THR A 52 -0.02 -5.08 -14.65
C THR A 52 0.78 -6.35 -14.41
N ASP A 53 0.91 -7.22 -15.42
CA ASP A 53 1.55 -8.54 -15.29
C ASP A 53 2.93 -8.50 -14.61
N ARG A 54 3.76 -7.52 -14.98
CA ARG A 54 5.09 -7.34 -14.40
C ARG A 54 5.04 -7.10 -12.89
N PHE A 55 4.12 -6.28 -12.42
CA PHE A 55 3.97 -5.99 -10.99
C PHE A 55 3.26 -7.13 -10.26
N ALA A 56 2.26 -7.73 -10.89
CA ALA A 56 1.57 -8.90 -10.34
C ALA A 56 2.57 -10.02 -10.02
N GLU A 57 3.51 -10.30 -10.93
CA GLU A 57 4.55 -11.31 -10.70
C GLU A 57 5.47 -10.94 -9.51
N LEU A 58 5.87 -9.66 -9.39
CA LEU A 58 6.66 -9.20 -8.24
C LEU A 58 5.88 -9.36 -6.92
N ILE A 59 4.60 -8.98 -6.94
CA ILE A 59 3.72 -9.07 -5.78
C ILE A 59 3.56 -10.53 -5.37
N GLU A 60 3.14 -11.42 -6.27
CA GLU A 60 2.94 -12.83 -5.96
C GLU A 60 4.19 -13.50 -5.36
N ARG A 61 5.39 -13.08 -5.81
CA ARG A 61 6.64 -13.65 -5.33
C ARG A 61 7.15 -13.08 -4.00
N LYS A 62 6.80 -11.83 -3.66
CA LYS A 62 7.48 -11.09 -2.58
C LYS A 62 6.54 -10.40 -1.59
N TYR A 63 5.26 -10.25 -1.95
CA TYR A 63 4.31 -9.42 -1.24
C TYR A 63 2.92 -10.04 -1.07
N GLU A 64 2.30 -9.72 0.06
CA GLU A 64 0.87 -9.82 0.28
C GLU A 64 0.26 -8.43 0.10
N LEU A 65 -0.42 -8.21 -1.04
CA LEU A 65 -1.03 -6.92 -1.36
C LEU A 65 -2.35 -6.73 -0.62
N VAL A 66 -2.51 -5.57 0.03
CA VAL A 66 -3.75 -5.14 0.68
C VAL A 66 -4.06 -3.70 0.29
N PHE A 67 -5.25 -3.48 -0.26
CA PHE A 67 -5.78 -2.13 -0.47
C PHE A 67 -6.68 -1.75 0.70
N VAL A 68 -6.41 -0.60 1.30
CA VAL A 68 -7.25 -0.04 2.36
C VAL A 68 -7.82 1.29 1.88
N ASN A 69 -9.15 1.35 1.80
CA ASN A 69 -9.84 2.62 1.62
C ASN A 69 -9.75 3.43 2.93
N ILE A 70 -9.36 4.70 2.82
CA ILE A 70 -9.34 5.64 3.95
C ILE A 70 -10.31 6.81 3.79
N GLY A 71 -11.14 6.78 2.75
CA GLY A 71 -12.11 7.82 2.44
C GLY A 71 -11.44 9.13 2.03
N MET A 72 -12.09 10.25 2.32
CA MET A 72 -11.54 11.59 2.12
C MET A 72 -11.08 12.16 3.47
N PRO A 73 -9.75 12.26 3.72
CA PRO A 73 -9.25 12.89 4.94
C PRO A 73 -9.74 14.33 5.06
N GLY A 74 -10.41 14.68 6.15
CA GLY A 74 -10.92 16.04 6.41
C GLY A 74 -12.37 16.31 6.01
N SER A 75 -12.96 15.45 5.18
CA SER A 75 -14.42 15.31 5.07
C SER A 75 -14.82 14.20 6.03
N GLY A 76 -15.99 14.25 6.69
CA GLY A 76 -16.42 13.28 7.72
C GLY A 76 -16.48 11.79 7.33
N ASP A 77 -15.96 11.42 6.15
CA ASP A 77 -15.81 10.10 5.58
C ASP A 77 -14.41 9.49 5.81
N GLY A 78 -13.47 10.20 6.44
CA GLY A 78 -12.15 9.66 6.76
C GLY A 78 -12.23 8.43 7.69
N HIS A 79 -11.80 7.27 7.21
CA HIS A 79 -11.81 6.01 7.97
C HIS A 79 -10.46 5.28 7.88
N ASN A 80 -10.25 4.26 8.72
CA ASN A 80 -9.05 3.40 8.71
C ASN A 80 -7.68 4.08 8.91
N LEU A 81 -7.63 5.38 9.22
CA LEU A 81 -6.38 6.13 9.50
C LEU A 81 -5.58 5.53 10.66
N GLY A 82 -6.27 4.89 11.62
CA GLY A 82 -5.65 4.22 12.77
C GLY A 82 -4.76 3.02 12.39
N ILE A 83 -4.99 2.40 11.22
CA ILE A 83 -4.18 1.27 10.75
C ILE A 83 -2.74 1.71 10.50
N ALA A 84 -2.53 2.84 9.83
CA ALA A 84 -1.19 3.37 9.59
C ALA A 84 -0.46 3.70 10.90
N ARG A 85 -1.20 4.24 11.88
CA ARG A 85 -0.67 4.59 13.20
C ARG A 85 -0.16 3.39 13.97
N ARG A 86 -0.79 2.21 13.82
CA ARG A 86 -0.34 0.94 14.42
C ARG A 86 1.07 0.56 13.96
N PHE A 87 1.47 0.99 12.77
CA PHE A 87 2.78 0.69 12.18
C PHE A 87 3.76 1.87 12.26
N GLY A 88 3.43 2.91 13.04
CA GLY A 88 4.31 4.06 13.29
C GLY A 88 4.12 5.26 12.34
N VAL A 89 3.17 5.19 11.40
CA VAL A 89 2.83 6.33 10.53
C VAL A 89 1.78 7.19 11.23
N GLN A 90 2.23 8.27 11.88
CA GLN A 90 1.37 9.14 12.68
C GLN A 90 0.53 10.09 11.83
N GLU A 91 1.07 10.53 10.71
CA GLU A 91 0.44 11.48 9.81
C GLU A 91 0.31 10.88 8.42
N LEU A 92 -0.88 11.02 7.84
CA LEU A 92 -1.16 10.71 6.44
C LEU A 92 -1.59 12.01 5.76
N PRO A 93 -0.66 12.93 5.44
CA PRO A 93 -1.06 14.27 5.01
C PRO A 93 -1.75 14.30 3.61
N GLY A 94 -2.04 13.15 2.99
CA GLY A 94 -2.54 12.99 1.62
C GLY A 94 -2.33 11.58 1.07
N LEU A 95 -2.77 11.34 -0.16
CA LEU A 95 -2.96 10.01 -0.75
C LEU A 95 -2.23 9.86 -2.10
N PRO A 96 -1.87 8.64 -2.53
CA PRO A 96 -1.87 7.38 -1.78
C PRO A 96 -0.70 7.31 -0.78
N ASN A 97 -0.80 6.40 0.19
CA ASN A 97 0.31 6.01 1.06
C ASN A 97 0.59 4.53 0.86
N VAL A 98 1.87 4.16 0.72
CA VAL A 98 2.29 2.78 0.48
C VAL A 98 3.19 2.35 1.62
N LEU A 99 2.71 1.45 2.46
CA LEU A 99 3.44 0.93 3.61
C LEU A 99 3.91 -0.48 3.26
N VAL A 100 5.22 -0.71 3.33
CA VAL A 100 5.81 -2.04 3.22
C VAL A 100 6.13 -2.52 4.62
N LEU A 101 5.47 -3.60 5.04
CA LEU A 101 5.66 -4.21 6.35
C LEU A 101 6.39 -5.53 6.20
N THR A 102 7.23 -5.86 7.17
CA THR A 102 7.70 -7.24 7.35
C THR A 102 6.54 -8.15 7.73
N SER A 103 6.75 -9.46 7.63
CA SER A 103 5.81 -10.47 8.14
C SER A 103 5.50 -10.27 9.63
N ASP A 104 6.42 -9.71 10.41
CA ASP A 104 6.23 -9.37 11.83
C ASP A 104 5.45 -8.06 12.06
N GLY A 105 5.16 -7.31 11.00
CA GLY A 105 4.46 -6.03 11.07
C GLY A 105 5.38 -4.84 11.34
N VAL A 106 6.68 -4.95 11.06
CA VAL A 106 7.63 -3.84 11.16
C VAL A 106 7.61 -3.04 9.87
N LEU A 107 7.44 -1.71 9.96
CA LEU A 107 7.46 -0.82 8.81
C LEU A 107 8.87 -0.66 8.25
N VAL A 108 9.06 -1.05 6.99
CA VAL A 108 10.35 -1.00 6.28
C VAL A 108 10.61 0.39 5.70
N ASN A 109 9.56 1.12 5.32
CA ASN A 109 9.69 2.38 4.58
C ASN A 109 9.08 3.61 5.29
N PRO A 110 9.40 3.87 6.56
CA PRO A 110 8.79 4.97 7.33
C PRO A 110 8.95 6.34 6.66
N THR A 111 10.08 6.57 5.96
CA THR A 111 10.37 7.84 5.30
C THR A 111 9.67 8.02 3.95
N THR A 112 9.47 6.92 3.20
CA THR A 112 8.85 7.01 1.85
C THR A 112 7.37 6.70 1.86
N ALA A 113 6.81 6.15 2.95
CA ALA A 113 5.42 5.69 3.01
C ALA A 113 4.39 6.74 2.60
N THR A 114 4.62 8.01 2.92
CA THR A 114 3.73 9.14 2.60
C THR A 114 4.15 9.94 1.36
N SER A 115 5.24 9.54 0.69
CA SER A 115 5.83 10.25 -0.45
C SER A 115 5.25 9.83 -1.80
N TRP A 116 4.27 8.93 -1.80
CA TRP A 116 3.67 8.33 -3.01
C TRP A 116 2.61 9.20 -3.69
N ARG A 117 2.42 10.44 -3.23
CA ARG A 117 1.47 11.42 -3.81
C ARG A 117 1.86 11.99 -5.17
N ASN A 118 3.00 11.56 -5.69
CA ASN A 118 3.45 11.91 -7.04
C ASN A 118 3.48 10.67 -7.94
N ALA A 119 2.80 9.58 -7.56
CA ALA A 119 2.84 8.32 -8.30
C ALA A 119 2.31 8.46 -9.73
N GLU A 120 1.36 9.37 -10.00
CA GLU A 120 0.93 9.65 -11.38
C GLU A 120 2.06 10.26 -12.24
N SER A 121 3.00 10.96 -11.61
CA SER A 121 4.17 11.57 -12.29
C SER A 121 5.39 10.64 -12.34
N ARG A 122 5.35 9.46 -11.70
CA ARG A 122 6.43 8.48 -11.74
C ARG A 122 6.28 7.56 -12.94
N THR A 123 7.40 7.10 -13.49
CA THR A 123 7.39 6.04 -14.50
C THR A 123 7.11 4.68 -13.84
N GLY A 124 6.52 3.76 -14.60
CA GLY A 124 6.30 2.38 -14.12
C GLY A 124 7.60 1.71 -13.67
N ASP A 125 8.71 1.96 -14.35
CA ASP A 125 10.02 1.44 -13.93
C ASP A 125 10.45 1.96 -12.55
N ALA A 126 10.31 3.25 -12.28
CA ALA A 126 10.67 3.82 -10.98
C ALA A 126 9.81 3.25 -9.83
N ILE A 127 8.51 3.03 -10.08
CA ILE A 127 7.61 2.38 -9.11
C ILE A 127 8.04 0.92 -8.90
N TYR A 128 8.35 0.20 -9.97
CA TYR A 128 8.78 -1.19 -9.89
C TYR A 128 10.09 -1.34 -9.11
N ASP A 129 11.10 -0.54 -9.45
CA ASP A 129 12.43 -0.62 -8.84
C ASP A 129 12.38 -0.27 -7.35
N GLU A 130 11.57 0.73 -6.96
CA GLU A 130 11.37 1.05 -5.55
C GLU A 130 10.68 -0.11 -4.82
N LEU A 131 9.61 -0.70 -5.37
CA LEU A 131 8.96 -1.85 -4.75
C LEU A 131 9.87 -3.09 -4.70
N ALA A 132 10.69 -3.34 -5.72
CA ALA A 132 11.65 -4.43 -5.71
C ALA A 132 12.71 -4.21 -4.63
N ALA A 133 13.27 -3.01 -4.52
CA ALA A 133 14.24 -2.66 -3.49
C ALA A 133 13.64 -2.78 -2.08
N LEU A 134 12.42 -2.29 -1.88
CA LEU A 134 11.67 -2.42 -0.62
C LEU A 134 11.36 -3.88 -0.27
N ALA A 135 11.43 -4.82 -1.22
CA ALA A 135 11.15 -6.24 -1.01
C ALA A 135 12.36 -7.00 -0.43
N ASP A 136 13.55 -6.47 -0.66
CA ASP A 136 14.82 -7.10 -0.26
C ASP A 136 15.60 -6.26 0.78
N LEU A 137 15.11 -5.07 1.14
CA LEU A 137 15.70 -4.24 2.22
C LEU A 137 15.85 -5.02 3.53
N PRO A 138 17.03 -5.04 4.18
CA PRO A 138 17.17 -5.60 5.52
C PRO A 138 16.46 -4.73 6.54
N VAL A 139 15.87 -5.35 7.56
CA VAL A 139 15.03 -4.70 8.58
C VAL A 139 15.52 -5.10 9.97
#